data_AF-W4RQJ3-F1
#
_entry.id   AF-W4RQJ3-F1
#
_cell.length_a   1.000
_cell.length_b   1.000
_cell.length_c   1.000
_cell.angle_alpha   90.00
_cell.angle_beta   90.00
_cell.angle_gamma   90.00
#
_symmetry.space_group_name_H-M   'P 1'
#
loop_
_entity.id
_entity.type
_entity.pdbx_description
1 polymer ?
#
loop_
_entity_poly.entity_id
_entity_poly.type
_entity_poly.pdbx_seq_one_letter_code
_entity_poly.pdbx_strand_id
1 'polypeptide(L)'
;MNFRLSEEHEMIRKMVRDFARNEVAPTAAERDEEERFDREIFDKMAELGLTGIPWPEEYGGIGSDYLAYCIAVEELSRVCASTGVMLSAHTSLAGWPIFKFGSEEQKQKYLRPMAEGKSIGAYGLTEQEAVQMRVR
;
A
#
# COMPACT_ATOMS: atom_id res chain seq x y z
N MET A 1 -4.87 18.03 -23.64
CA MET A 1 -4.62 17.12 -22.50
C MET A 1 -4.40 17.97 -21.26
N ASN A 2 -4.95 17.56 -20.10
CA ASN A 2 -4.73 18.22 -18.82
C ASN A 2 -3.94 17.26 -17.92
N PHE A 3 -2.80 17.72 -17.39
CA PHE A 3 -1.87 16.93 -16.56
C PHE A 3 -1.88 17.37 -15.09
N ARG A 4 -2.79 18.27 -14.70
CA ARG A 4 -2.95 18.67 -13.31
C ARG A 4 -3.74 17.62 -12.55
N LEU A 5 -3.34 17.37 -11.31
CA LEU A 5 -4.13 16.58 -10.37
C LEU A 5 -5.48 17.26 -10.11
N SER A 6 -6.50 16.46 -9.84
CA SER A 6 -7.77 16.96 -9.33
C SER A 6 -7.59 17.52 -7.91
N GLU A 7 -8.56 18.29 -7.42
CA GLU A 7 -8.55 18.78 -6.03
C GLU A 7 -8.53 17.62 -5.02
N GLU A 8 -9.26 16.54 -5.30
CA GLU A 8 -9.27 15.32 -4.50
C GLU A 8 -7.89 14.64 -4.46
N HIS A 9 -7.24 14.51 -5.62
CA HIS A 9 -5.89 13.96 -5.70
C HIS A 9 -4.85 14.82 -4.97
N GLU A 10 -4.95 16.15 -5.04
CA GLU A 10 -4.07 17.04 -4.26
C GLU A 10 -4.33 16.96 -2.75
N MET A 11 -5.59 16.77 -2.33
CA MET A 11 -5.91 16.53 -0.92
C MET A 11 -5.27 15.24 -0.41
N ILE A 12 -5.40 14.13 -1.14
CA ILE A 12 -4.77 12.85 -0.79
C ILE A 12 -3.25 13.01 -0.75
N ARG A 13 -2.67 13.65 -1.78
CA ARG A 13 -1.23 13.92 -1.84
C ARG A 13 -0.74 14.67 -0.61
N LYS A 14 -1.43 15.76 -0.24
CA LYS A 14 -1.06 16.58 0.92
C LYS A 14 -1.16 15.75 2.21
N MET A 15 -2.24 15.01 2.40
CA MET A 15 -2.44 14.16 3.57
C MET A 15 -1.33 13.11 3.71
N VAL A 16 -1.04 12.36 2.64
CA VAL A 16 0.01 11.33 2.68
C VAL A 16 1.40 11.93 2.84
N ARG A 17 1.66 13.09 2.22
CA ARG A 17 2.92 13.81 2.41
C ARG A 17 3.14 14.24 3.86
N ASP A 18 2.10 14.81 4.48
CA ASP A 18 2.17 15.27 5.87
C ASP A 18 2.40 14.06 6.80
N PHE A 19 1.67 12.95 6.58
CA PHE A 19 1.91 11.69 7.29
C PHE A 19 3.34 11.15 7.09
N ALA A 20 3.81 11.07 5.84
CA ALA A 20 5.13 10.56 5.51
C ALA A 20 6.25 11.37 6.21
N ARG A 21 6.13 12.71 6.24
CA ARG A 21 7.12 13.57 6.89
C ARG A 21 7.11 13.47 8.41
N ASN A 22 5.92 13.37 9.00
CA ASN A 22 5.78 13.46 10.46
C ASN A 22 5.90 12.10 11.16
N GLU A 23 5.44 11.03 10.51
CA GLU A 23 5.34 9.70 11.14
C GLU A 23 6.35 8.70 10.57
N VAL A 24 6.69 8.79 9.27
CA VAL A 24 7.55 7.79 8.61
C VAL A 24 9.01 8.22 8.59
N ALA A 25 9.27 9.46 8.16
CA ALA A 25 10.62 9.98 7.95
C ALA A 25 11.51 10.01 9.22
N PRO A 26 11.01 10.37 10.42
CA PRO A 26 11.88 10.55 11.58
C PRO A 26 12.69 9.31 11.98
N THR A 27 12.13 8.11 11.77
CA THR A 27 12.76 6.83 12.13
C THR A 27 13.21 6.03 10.91
N ALA A 28 13.13 6.57 9.70
CA ALA A 28 13.38 5.82 8.47
C ALA A 28 14.83 5.30 8.38
N ALA A 29 15.83 6.12 8.71
CA ALA A 29 17.24 5.73 8.65
C ALA A 29 17.61 4.69 9.72
N GLU A 30 17.07 4.84 10.93
CA GLU A 30 17.26 3.86 12.02
C GLU A 30 16.67 2.50 11.63
N ARG A 31 15.42 2.48 11.15
CA ARG A 31 14.75 1.24 10.73
C ARG A 31 15.45 0.54 9.56
N ASP A 32 16.09 1.31 8.68
CA ASP A 32 16.88 0.78 7.58
C ASP A 32 18.15 0.08 8.08
N GLU A 33 18.92 0.74 8.95
CA GLU A 33 20.13 0.16 9.56
C GLU A 33 19.82 -1.05 10.46
N GLU A 34 18.67 -1.03 11.15
CA GLU A 34 18.22 -2.13 12.02
C GLU A 34 17.51 -3.26 11.26
N GLU A 35 17.27 -3.12 9.95
CA GLU A 35 16.45 -4.04 9.15
C GLU A 35 15.06 -4.30 9.77
N ARG A 36 14.51 -3.27 10.44
CA ARG A 36 13.32 -3.41 11.30
C ARG A 36 12.04 -3.05 10.57
N PHE A 37 11.11 -4.00 10.51
CA PHE A 37 9.73 -3.72 10.11
C PHE A 37 8.97 -3.04 11.26
N ASP A 38 8.30 -1.94 10.95
CA ASP A 38 7.53 -1.18 11.93
C ASP A 38 6.03 -1.34 11.69
N ARG A 39 5.40 -2.14 12.55
CA ARG A 39 3.97 -2.43 12.48
C ARG A 39 3.12 -1.21 12.83
N GLU A 40 3.60 -0.34 13.70
CA GLU A 40 2.82 0.83 14.14
C GLU A 40 2.62 1.82 12.98
N ILE A 41 3.63 1.97 12.11
CA ILE A 41 3.49 2.77 10.88
C ILE A 41 2.41 2.16 9.97
N PHE A 42 2.36 0.84 9.83
CA PHE A 42 1.30 0.17 9.06
C PHE A 42 -0.09 0.41 9.65
N ASP A 43 -0.23 0.28 10.96
CA ASP A 43 -1.52 0.49 11.63
C ASP A 43 -1.99 1.95 11.50
N LYS A 44 -1.09 2.94 11.61
CA LYS A 44 -1.42 4.35 11.33
C LYS A 44 -1.83 4.60 9.88
N MET A 45 -1.23 3.90 8.91
CA MET A 45 -1.66 3.98 7.51
C MET A 45 -3.07 3.40 7.32
N ALA A 46 -3.42 2.34 8.07
CA ALA A 46 -4.76 1.77 8.05
C ALA A 46 -5.80 2.74 8.63
N GLU A 47 -5.48 3.43 9.73
CA GLU A 47 -6.34 4.47 10.32
C GLU A 47 -6.64 5.62 9.33
N LEU A 48 -5.68 5.93 8.45
CA LEU A 48 -5.84 6.91 7.37
C LEU A 48 -6.54 6.34 6.12
N GLY A 49 -6.92 5.07 6.12
CA GLY A 49 -7.56 4.39 4.98
C GLY A 49 -6.60 4.04 3.84
N LEU A 50 -5.29 4.17 4.01
CA LEU A 50 -4.32 3.99 2.93
C LEU A 50 -4.21 2.54 2.44
N THR A 51 -4.44 1.57 3.33
CA THR A 51 -4.45 0.13 3.02
C THR A 51 -5.62 -0.30 2.13
N GLY A 52 -6.65 0.56 2.02
CA GLY A 52 -7.89 0.30 1.30
C GLY A 52 -8.19 1.27 0.15
N ILE A 53 -7.22 2.04 -0.33
CA ILE A 53 -7.44 3.12 -1.31
C ILE A 53 -8.31 2.70 -2.51
N PRO A 54 -7.93 1.67 -3.28
CA PRO A 54 -8.68 1.31 -4.49
C PRO A 54 -9.89 0.40 -4.22
N TRP A 55 -10.12 -0.02 -2.97
CA TRP A 55 -11.16 -1.00 -2.69
C TRP A 55 -12.50 -0.31 -2.42
N PRO A 56 -13.61 -0.79 -3.00
CA PRO A 56 -14.95 -0.33 -2.67
C PRO A 56 -15.26 -0.39 -1.17
N GLU A 57 -16.16 0.50 -0.72
CA GLU A 57 -16.61 0.57 0.69
C GLU A 57 -17.23 -0.75 1.19
N GLU A 58 -17.90 -1.51 0.33
CA GLU A 58 -18.46 -2.84 0.66
C GLU A 58 -17.38 -3.87 1.09
N TYR A 59 -16.13 -3.61 0.72
CA TYR A 59 -14.95 -4.38 1.11
C TYR A 59 -14.07 -3.63 2.11
N GLY A 60 -14.58 -2.57 2.77
CA GLY A 60 -13.86 -1.84 3.82
C GLY A 60 -12.77 -0.90 3.32
N GLY A 61 -12.73 -0.57 2.03
CA GLY A 61 -11.86 0.47 1.49
C GLY A 61 -12.55 1.83 1.38
N ILE A 62 -11.87 2.79 0.75
CA ILE A 62 -12.37 4.16 0.57
C ILE A 62 -12.88 4.43 -0.86
N GLY A 63 -12.79 3.45 -1.76
CA GLY A 63 -13.36 3.52 -3.11
C GLY A 63 -12.73 4.56 -4.04
N SER A 64 -11.50 5.03 -3.76
CA SER A 64 -10.80 6.00 -4.60
C SER A 64 -10.12 5.31 -5.79
N ASP A 65 -9.53 6.10 -6.69
CA ASP A 65 -8.96 5.57 -7.94
C ASP A 65 -7.49 5.11 -7.79
N TYR A 66 -6.98 4.46 -8.83
CA TYR A 66 -5.59 4.00 -8.84
C TYR A 66 -4.58 5.15 -8.88
N LEU A 67 -4.98 6.35 -9.34
CA LEU A 67 -4.09 7.52 -9.33
C LEU A 67 -3.87 8.01 -7.89
N ALA A 68 -4.91 8.04 -7.06
CA ALA A 68 -4.80 8.29 -5.63
C ALA A 68 -3.88 7.27 -4.94
N TYR A 69 -4.01 5.98 -5.29
CA TYR A 69 -3.11 4.94 -4.79
C TYR A 69 -1.66 5.17 -5.23
N CYS A 70 -1.41 5.49 -6.50
CA CYS A 70 -0.07 5.81 -6.98
C CYS A 70 0.55 7.02 -6.27
N ILE A 71 -0.25 8.07 -6.02
CA ILE A 71 0.17 9.25 -5.24
C ILE A 71 0.57 8.86 -3.83
N ALA A 72 -0.21 8.00 -3.16
CA ALA A 72 0.11 7.56 -1.80
C ALA A 72 1.44 6.79 -1.75
N VAL A 73 1.65 5.86 -2.70
CA VAL A 73 2.92 5.13 -2.82
C VAL A 73 4.08 6.08 -3.13
N GLU A 74 3.90 7.07 -4.03
CA GLU A 74 4.92 8.07 -4.35
C GLU A 74 5.33 8.85 -3.10
N GLU A 75 4.37 9.43 -2.38
CA GLU A 75 4.67 10.31 -1.24
C GLU A 75 5.28 9.55 -0.05
N LEU A 76 4.91 8.29 0.18
CA LEU A 76 5.60 7.42 1.15
C LEU A 76 7.03 7.08 0.70
N SER A 77 7.20 6.72 -0.58
CA SER A 77 8.50 6.32 -1.12
C SER A 77 9.52 7.46 -1.16
N ARG A 78 9.06 8.72 -1.17
CA ARG A 78 9.93 9.91 -1.07
C ARG A 78 10.75 9.95 0.21
N VAL A 79 10.28 9.33 1.30
CA VAL A 79 10.95 9.34 2.60
C VAL A 79 11.42 7.95 3.05
N CYS A 80 10.74 6.89 2.61
CA CYS A 80 11.12 5.51 2.92
C CYS A 80 10.59 4.55 1.85
N ALA A 81 11.46 4.11 0.94
CA ALA A 81 11.10 3.19 -0.13
C ALA A 81 10.50 1.86 0.41
N SER A 82 11.04 1.34 1.51
CA SER A 82 10.54 0.12 2.17
C SER A 82 9.09 0.25 2.66
N THR A 83 8.68 1.43 3.11
CA THR A 83 7.28 1.69 3.52
C THR A 83 6.37 1.80 2.30
N GLY A 84 6.81 2.50 1.24
CA GLY A 84 6.07 2.59 -0.01
C GLY A 84 5.86 1.23 -0.70
N VAL A 85 6.89 0.39 -0.78
CA VAL A 85 6.78 -0.94 -1.38
C VAL A 85 5.94 -1.89 -0.53
N MET A 86 5.96 -1.76 0.80
CA MET A 86 5.07 -2.52 1.68
C MET A 86 3.60 -2.23 1.36
N LEU A 87 3.21 -0.95 1.21
CA LEU A 87 1.84 -0.60 0.83
C LEU A 87 1.51 -1.12 -0.57
N SER A 88 2.49 -1.04 -1.47
CA SER A 88 2.34 -1.50 -2.85
C SER A 88 2.12 -3.00 -2.94
N ALA A 89 2.93 -3.81 -2.26
CA ALA A 89 2.81 -5.25 -2.23
C ALA A 89 1.50 -5.70 -1.56
N HIS A 90 1.14 -5.07 -0.44
CA HIS A 90 -0.12 -5.31 0.27
C HIS A 90 -1.33 -5.11 -0.67
N THR A 91 -1.35 -3.98 -1.39
CA THR A 91 -2.50 -3.57 -2.19
C THR A 91 -2.51 -4.27 -3.55
N SER A 92 -1.45 -4.07 -4.34
CA SER A 92 -1.43 -4.47 -5.75
C SER A 92 -1.07 -5.93 -5.97
N LEU A 93 -0.24 -6.53 -5.11
CA LEU A 93 0.17 -7.92 -5.30
C LEU A 93 -0.73 -8.89 -4.53
N ALA A 94 -1.09 -8.55 -3.29
CA ALA A 94 -1.91 -9.42 -2.46
C ALA A 94 -3.41 -9.11 -2.57
N GLY A 95 -3.81 -7.84 -2.43
CA GLY A 95 -5.23 -7.44 -2.45
C GLY A 95 -5.88 -7.57 -3.83
N TRP A 96 -5.20 -7.09 -4.88
CA TRP A 96 -5.77 -7.04 -6.23
C TRP A 96 -6.20 -8.42 -6.78
N PRO A 97 -5.43 -9.51 -6.67
CA PRO A 97 -5.89 -10.82 -7.12
C PRO A 97 -7.13 -11.33 -6.38
N ILE A 98 -7.24 -11.05 -5.08
CA ILE A 98 -8.43 -11.41 -4.29
C ILE A 98 -9.63 -10.60 -4.76
N PHE A 99 -9.47 -9.29 -4.97
CA PHE A 99 -10.53 -8.43 -5.48
C PHE A 99 -10.98 -8.87 -6.89
N LYS A 100 -10.03 -9.19 -7.76
CA LYS A 100 -10.29 -9.47 -9.17
C LYS A 100 -10.84 -10.88 -9.43
N PHE A 101 -10.29 -11.88 -8.74
CA PHE A 101 -10.55 -13.29 -9.02
C PHE A 101 -11.24 -14.04 -7.88
N GLY A 102 -11.31 -13.45 -6.68
CA GLY A 102 -11.97 -14.06 -5.54
C GLY A 102 -13.49 -14.11 -5.69
N SER A 103 -14.11 -15.14 -5.10
CA SER A 103 -15.55 -15.15 -4.86
C SER A 103 -15.95 -14.06 -3.86
N GLU A 104 -17.24 -13.74 -3.78
CA GLU A 104 -17.73 -12.75 -2.83
C GLU A 104 -17.37 -13.12 -1.38
N GLU A 105 -17.49 -14.41 -1.03
CA GLU A 105 -17.10 -14.92 0.29
C GLU A 105 -15.61 -14.75 0.54
N GLN A 106 -14.76 -14.92 -0.47
CA GLN A 106 -13.31 -14.72 -0.35
C GLN A 106 -12.96 -13.24 -0.17
N LYS A 107 -13.64 -12.33 -0.87
CA LYS A 107 -13.42 -10.88 -0.71
C LYS A 107 -13.83 -10.42 0.69
N GLN A 108 -15.01 -10.83 1.17
CA GLN A 108 -15.44 -10.50 2.53
C GLN A 108 -14.52 -11.10 3.59
N LYS A 109 -14.03 -12.33 3.38
CA LYS A 109 -13.17 -13.02 4.36
C LYS A 109 -11.74 -12.48 4.38
N TYR A 110 -11.16 -12.11 3.24
CA TYR A 110 -9.73 -11.80 3.12
C TYR A 110 -9.44 -10.37 2.69
N LEU A 111 -10.13 -9.85 1.67
CA LEU A 111 -9.90 -8.49 1.19
C LEU A 111 -10.34 -7.45 2.21
N ARG A 112 -11.49 -7.66 2.86
CA ARG A 112 -12.01 -6.70 3.84
C ARG A 112 -11.08 -6.49 5.04
N PRO A 113 -10.59 -7.54 5.73
CA PRO A 113 -9.60 -7.34 6.79
C PRO A 113 -8.30 -6.68 6.31
N MET A 114 -7.90 -6.90 5.04
CA MET A 114 -6.73 -6.23 4.46
C MET A 114 -6.99 -4.74 4.22
N ALA A 115 -8.12 -4.39 3.61
CA ALA A 115 -8.54 -3.02 3.36
C ALA A 115 -8.59 -2.20 4.67
N GLU A 116 -9.15 -2.80 5.72
CA GLU A 116 -9.25 -2.24 7.07
C GLU A 116 -7.92 -2.29 7.86
N GLY A 117 -6.84 -2.81 7.26
CA GLY A 117 -5.50 -2.94 7.86
C GLY A 117 -5.40 -3.90 9.06
N LYS A 118 -6.41 -4.75 9.28
CA LYS A 118 -6.38 -5.79 10.31
C LYS A 118 -5.44 -6.93 9.95
N SER A 119 -5.19 -7.14 8.66
CA SER A 119 -4.24 -8.12 8.14
C SER A 119 -3.29 -7.51 7.11
N ILE A 120 -2.09 -8.08 7.01
CA ILE A 120 -1.10 -7.70 5.99
C ILE A 120 -1.12 -8.77 4.89
N GLY A 121 -1.29 -8.33 3.64
CA GLY A 121 -1.17 -9.20 2.48
C GLY A 121 0.27 -9.38 2.00
N ALA A 122 0.59 -10.57 1.54
CA ALA A 122 1.83 -10.90 0.85
C ALA A 122 1.53 -11.72 -0.41
N TYR A 123 2.46 -11.75 -1.36
CA TYR A 123 2.30 -12.45 -2.62
C TYR A 123 3.52 -13.33 -2.89
N GLY A 124 3.31 -14.64 -2.92
CA GLY A 124 4.33 -15.63 -3.24
C GLY A 124 4.17 -16.09 -4.69
N LEU A 125 5.04 -15.58 -5.56
CA LEU A 125 5.13 -16.01 -6.97
C LEU A 125 6.53 -16.50 -7.33
N THR A 126 7.55 -15.81 -6.83
CA THR A 126 8.94 -16.10 -7.16
C THR A 126 9.42 -17.39 -6.48
N GLU A 127 9.92 -18.33 -7.29
CA GLU A 127 10.53 -19.58 -6.85
C GLU A 127 11.96 -19.69 -7.40
N GLN A 128 12.83 -20.45 -6.74
CA GLN A 128 14.25 -20.60 -7.14
C GLN A 128 14.41 -21.03 -8.60
N GLU A 129 13.57 -21.96 -9.06
CA GLU A 129 13.67 -22.52 -10.42
C GLU A 129 13.14 -21.56 -11.51
N ALA A 130 12.27 -20.63 -11.13
CA ALA A 130 11.61 -19.70 -12.06
C ALA A 130 12.44 -18.44 -12.37
N VAL A 131 13.49 -18.16 -11.57
CA VAL A 131 14.38 -17.00 -11.74
C VAL A 131 15.81 -17.47 -11.97
N GLN A 132 16.06 -18.13 -13.11
CA GLN A 132 17.43 -18.24 -13.61
C GLN A 132 17.87 -16.90 -14.19
N MET A 133 18.42 -16.02 -13.35
CA MET A 133 19.41 -15.07 -13.86
C MET A 133 20.64 -15.88 -14.28
N ARG A 134 20.76 -16.17 -15.57
CA ARG A 134 22.05 -16.56 -16.16
C ARG A 134 22.99 -15.36 -16.04
N VAL A 135 23.68 -15.25 -14.91
CA VAL A 135 24.88 -14.42 -14.82
C VAL A 135 25.93 -15.12 -15.68
N ARG A 136 26.15 -14.60 -16.89
CA ARG A 136 27.35 -14.86 -17.66
C ARG A 136 28.40 -13.83 -17.29
#